data_AF-A0A529LIA7-F1
#
_entry.id   AF-A0A529LIA7-F1
#
_cell.length_a   1.000
_cell.length_b   1.000
_cell.length_c   1.000
_cell.angle_alpha   90.00
_cell.angle_beta   90.00
_cell.angle_gamma   90.00
#
_symmetry.space_group_name_H-M   'P 1'
#
loop_
_entity.id
_entity.type
_entity.pdbx_description
1 polymer ?
#
loop_
_entity_poly.entity_id
_entity_poly.type
_entity_poly.pdbx_seq_one_letter_code
_entity_poly.pdbx_strand_id
1 'polypeptide(L)'
;RFKLDMPGGVIEVNAECRDGKCLSITFRNAPAFAERLDANIEVEGLGTLKVDIAYGGMFYAIVDAPALGLSVTPDEARELAVAGEKVRRAAREQLDVVHPEFDNVRGVSIVQFAMPFQGPGKVTRNTC
;
A
#
# COMPACT_ATOMS: atom_id res chain seq x y z
N ARG A 1 -8.28 23.78 11.05
CA ARG A 1 -8.80 22.75 10.12
C ARG A 1 -8.75 23.33 8.72
N PHE A 2 -8.42 22.53 7.72
CA PHE A 2 -8.43 22.96 6.31
C PHE A 2 -8.73 21.75 5.41
N LYS A 3 -8.96 22.01 4.13
CA LYS A 3 -9.22 20.98 3.12
C LYS A 3 -8.07 20.95 2.12
N LEU A 4 -7.72 19.76 1.65
CA LEU A 4 -6.77 19.56 0.57
C LEU A 4 -7.47 18.89 -0.59
N ASP A 5 -7.28 19.43 -1.79
CA ASP A 5 -7.71 18.80 -3.03
C ASP A 5 -6.62 17.84 -3.52
N MET A 6 -7.00 16.58 -3.77
CA MET A 6 -6.10 15.50 -4.16
C MET A 6 -6.69 14.70 -5.32
N PRO A 7 -5.88 13.92 -6.06
CA PRO A 7 -6.38 13.14 -7.20
C PRO A 7 -7.56 12.21 -6.90
N GLY A 8 -7.65 11.70 -5.66
CA GLY A 8 -8.76 10.86 -5.18
C GLY A 8 -9.89 11.61 -4.46
N GLY A 9 -9.95 12.93 -4.62
CA GLY A 9 -10.96 13.80 -4.01
C GLY A 9 -10.44 14.63 -2.83
N VAL A 10 -11.34 15.45 -2.27
CA VAL A 10 -11.02 16.38 -1.19
C VAL A 10 -10.97 15.67 0.16
N ILE A 11 -9.91 15.90 0.94
CA ILE A 11 -9.79 15.40 2.31
C ILE A 11 -9.81 16.52 3.35
N GLU A 12 -10.31 16.21 4.55
CA GLU A 12 -10.30 17.13 5.69
C GLU A 12 -9.10 16.86 6.60
N VAL A 13 -8.40 17.94 6.94
CA VAL A 13 -7.16 17.91 7.72
C VAL A 13 -7.27 18.77 8.97
N ASN A 14 -6.87 18.19 10.09
CA ASN A 14 -6.74 18.82 11.40
C ASN A 14 -5.26 18.90 11.77
N ALA A 15 -4.75 20.13 11.92
CA ALA A 15 -3.41 20.38 12.42
C ALA A 15 -3.49 20.88 13.87
N GLU A 16 -2.74 20.24 14.76
CA GLU A 16 -2.49 20.72 16.10
C GLU A 16 -1.22 21.57 16.07
N CYS A 17 -1.34 22.88 16.32
CA CYS A 17 -0.23 23.81 16.29
C CYS A 17 0.00 24.45 17.65
N ARG A 18 1.27 24.64 18.02
CA ARG A 18 1.70 25.36 19.23
C ARG A 18 2.95 26.17 18.93
N ASP A 19 3.01 27.41 19.42
CA ASP A 19 4.17 28.31 19.28
C ASP A 19 4.68 28.44 17.83
N GLY A 20 3.75 28.54 16.87
CA GLY A 20 4.06 28.64 15.44
C GLY A 20 4.52 27.35 14.76
N LYS A 21 4.47 26.19 15.45
CA LYS A 21 4.85 24.89 14.90
C LYS A 21 3.68 23.93 14.85
N CYS A 22 3.58 23.16 13.76
CA CYS A 22 2.65 22.04 13.66
C CYS A 22 3.23 20.83 14.40
N LEU A 23 2.53 20.35 15.43
CA LEU A 23 2.94 19.23 16.27
C LEU A 23 2.40 17.89 15.76
N SER A 24 1.14 17.88 15.29
CA SER A 24 0.47 16.66 14.82
C SER A 24 -0.52 17.00 13.71
N ILE A 25 -0.72 16.03 12.81
CA ILE A 25 -1.75 16.09 11.76
C ILE A 25 -2.66 14.87 11.93
N THR A 26 -3.96 15.10 11.91
CA THR A 26 -4.97 14.05 11.75
C THR A 26 -5.80 14.38 10.51
N PHE A 27 -5.98 13.40 9.63
CA PHE A 27 -6.82 13.57 8.46
C PHE A 27 -7.77 12.39 8.32
N ARG A 28 -8.94 12.65 7.71
CA ARG A 28 -9.84 11.59 7.28
C ARG A 28 -9.51 11.28 5.83
N ASN A 29 -8.96 10.10 5.59
CA ASN A 29 -8.63 9.67 4.24
C ASN A 29 -9.90 9.42 3.41
N ALA A 30 -9.74 9.34 2.09
CA ALA A 30 -10.78 8.85 1.19
C ALA A 30 -11.23 7.42 1.60
N PRO A 31 -12.45 7.00 1.21
CA PRO A 31 -12.92 5.63 1.43
C PRO A 31 -11.89 4.60 0.93
N ALA A 32 -11.51 3.68 1.80
CA ALA A 32 -10.60 2.59 1.48
C ALA A 32 -11.41 1.30 1.29
N PHE A 33 -11.00 0.46 0.34
CA PHE A 33 -11.69 -0.79 0.03
C PHE A 33 -10.71 -1.87 -0.46
N ALA A 34 -11.07 -3.13 -0.25
CA ALA A 34 -10.41 -4.26 -0.89
C ALA A 34 -10.99 -4.43 -2.29
N GLU A 35 -10.13 -4.34 -3.30
CA GLU A 35 -10.49 -4.52 -4.71
C GLU A 35 -10.45 -5.99 -5.10
N ARG A 36 -9.43 -6.71 -4.61
CA ARG A 36 -9.25 -8.13 -4.90
C ARG A 36 -8.51 -8.79 -3.75
N LEU A 37 -8.94 -9.98 -3.35
CA LEU A 37 -8.28 -10.77 -2.33
C LEU A 37 -7.71 -12.03 -2.95
N ASP A 38 -6.59 -12.51 -2.42
CA ASP A 38 -5.95 -13.78 -2.78
C ASP A 38 -5.66 -13.93 -4.29
N ALA A 39 -5.35 -12.84 -4.99
CA ALA A 39 -5.08 -12.86 -6.42
C ALA A 39 -3.71 -13.48 -6.71
N ASN A 40 -3.64 -14.46 -7.61
CA ASN A 40 -2.37 -15.01 -8.07
C ASN A 40 -1.80 -14.15 -9.20
N ILE A 41 -0.51 -13.81 -9.12
CA ILE A 41 0.26 -13.14 -10.16
C ILE A 41 1.57 -13.88 -10.42
N GLU A 42 1.99 -13.93 -11.69
CA GLU A 42 3.28 -14.51 -12.08
C GLU A 42 4.36 -13.43 -12.07
N VAL A 43 5.40 -13.61 -11.26
CA VAL A 43 6.45 -12.61 -11.08
C VAL A 43 7.80 -13.16 -11.54
N GLU A 44 8.44 -12.46 -12.48
CA GLU A 44 9.70 -12.90 -13.08
C GLU A 44 10.82 -13.10 -12.05
N GLY A 45 11.27 -14.34 -11.93
CA GLY A 45 12.31 -14.77 -10.99
C GLY A 45 11.83 -14.96 -9.55
N LEU A 46 10.53 -14.78 -9.27
CA LEU A 46 9.91 -15.02 -7.95
C LEU A 46 8.78 -16.06 -8.01
N GLY A 47 8.30 -16.42 -9.21
CA GLY A 47 7.25 -17.41 -9.42
C GLY A 47 5.85 -16.86 -9.18
N THR A 48 4.90 -17.76 -8.92
CA THR A 48 3.51 -17.39 -8.59
C THR A 48 3.44 -16.85 -7.17
N LEU A 49 2.97 -15.62 -7.02
CA LEU A 49 2.69 -15.00 -5.72
C LEU A 49 1.21 -14.74 -5.57
N LYS A 50 0.74 -14.87 -4.33
CA LYS A 50 -0.59 -14.43 -3.93
C LYS A 50 -0.50 -13.01 -3.37
N VAL A 51 -1.36 -12.12 -3.87
CA VAL A 51 -1.44 -10.73 -3.44
C VAL A 51 -2.88 -10.28 -3.20
N ASP A 52 -3.05 -9.38 -2.24
CA ASP A 52 -4.29 -8.63 -2.09
C ASP A 52 -4.15 -7.27 -2.76
N ILE A 53 -5.17 -6.84 -3.51
CA ILE A 53 -5.24 -5.49 -4.05
C ILE A 53 -6.22 -4.67 -3.23
N ALA A 54 -5.76 -3.54 -2.71
CA ALA A 54 -6.57 -2.62 -1.92
C ALA A 54 -6.34 -1.18 -2.35
N TYR A 55 -7.39 -0.36 -2.22
CA TYR A 55 -7.31 1.08 -2.39
C TYR A 55 -7.33 1.78 -1.03
N GLY A 56 -6.40 2.72 -0.84
CA GLY A 56 -6.30 3.56 0.36
C GLY A 56 -5.90 5.00 0.05
N GLY A 57 -6.31 5.52 -1.11
CA GLY A 57 -5.83 6.77 -1.72
C GLY A 57 -4.95 6.53 -2.96
N MET A 58 -4.42 5.33 -3.09
CA MET A 58 -3.82 4.74 -4.29
C MET A 58 -3.99 3.21 -4.20
N PHE A 59 -3.78 2.49 -5.31
CA PHE A 59 -3.84 1.03 -5.31
C PHE A 59 -2.52 0.42 -4.80
N TYR A 60 -2.65 -0.46 -3.81
CA TYR A 60 -1.58 -1.26 -3.22
C TYR A 60 -1.72 -2.70 -3.70
N ALA A 61 -0.60 -3.34 -4.02
CA ALA A 61 -0.51 -4.81 -3.98
C ALA A 61 0.15 -5.20 -2.66
N ILE A 62 -0.57 -5.91 -1.81
CA ILE A 62 -0.12 -6.35 -0.50
C ILE A 62 0.36 -7.79 -0.64
N VAL A 63 1.59 -8.06 -0.23
CA VAL A 63 2.24 -9.37 -0.33
C VAL A 63 2.84 -9.77 1.01
N ASP A 64 2.75 -11.04 1.34
CA ASP A 64 3.42 -11.60 2.52
C ASP A 64 4.93 -11.66 2.28
N ALA A 65 5.72 -10.89 3.04
CA ALA A 65 7.17 -10.90 2.94
C ALA A 65 7.78 -12.32 3.12
N PRO A 66 7.28 -13.15 4.08
CA PRO A 66 7.80 -14.51 4.24
C PRO A 66 7.60 -15.43 3.04
N ALA A 67 6.59 -15.17 2.19
CA ALA A 67 6.38 -15.94 0.96
C ALA A 67 7.55 -15.79 -0.04
N LEU A 68 8.32 -14.71 0.11
CA LEU A 68 9.52 -14.40 -0.67
C LEU A 68 10.82 -14.70 0.09
N GLY A 69 10.72 -15.26 1.30
CA GLY A 69 11.87 -15.45 2.19
C GLY A 69 12.46 -14.15 2.75
N LEU A 70 11.69 -13.05 2.70
CA LEU A 70 12.13 -11.73 3.17
C LEU A 70 11.59 -11.40 4.57
N SER A 71 12.36 -10.60 5.27
CA SER A 71 12.07 -9.98 6.55
C SER A 71 11.93 -8.46 6.37
N VAL A 72 11.02 -7.83 7.12
CA VAL A 72 10.91 -6.36 7.14
C VAL A 72 11.93 -5.78 8.12
N THR A 73 13.19 -5.73 7.69
CA THR A 73 14.34 -5.18 8.43
C THR A 73 15.20 -4.25 7.56
N PRO A 74 15.95 -3.30 8.14
CA PRO A 74 16.72 -2.32 7.37
C PRO A 74 17.81 -2.91 6.46
N ASP A 75 18.38 -4.04 6.83
CA ASP A 75 19.43 -4.73 6.08
C ASP A 75 18.92 -5.39 4.78
N GLU A 76 17.61 -5.67 4.69
CA GLU A 76 16.97 -6.22 3.48
C GLU A 76 16.27 -5.14 2.63
N ALA A 77 16.46 -3.84 2.95
CA ALA A 77 15.73 -2.75 2.29
C ALA A 77 15.95 -2.73 0.77
N ARG A 78 17.13 -3.14 0.29
CA ARG A 78 17.43 -3.18 -1.14
C ARG A 78 16.67 -4.31 -1.83
N GLU A 79 16.67 -5.49 -1.24
CA GLU A 79 15.99 -6.70 -1.70
C GLU A 79 14.47 -6.46 -1.77
N LEU A 80 13.91 -5.86 -0.71
CA LEU A 80 12.50 -5.44 -0.65
C LEU A 80 12.16 -4.45 -1.78
N ALA A 81 13.00 -3.45 -2.03
CA ALA A 81 12.77 -2.50 -3.12
C ALA A 81 12.82 -3.17 -4.52
N VAL A 82 13.76 -4.09 -4.74
CA VAL A 82 13.86 -4.84 -6.02
C VAL A 82 12.66 -5.76 -6.21
N ALA A 83 12.30 -6.53 -5.18
CA ALA A 83 11.15 -7.43 -5.22
C ALA A 83 9.86 -6.63 -5.40
N GLY A 84 9.71 -5.51 -4.70
CA GLY A 84 8.55 -4.63 -4.78
C GLY A 84 8.33 -4.10 -6.18
N GLU A 85 9.38 -3.68 -6.87
CA GLU A 85 9.25 -3.21 -8.25
C GLU A 85 8.84 -4.34 -9.21
N LYS A 86 9.39 -5.55 -9.05
CA LYS A 86 8.98 -6.71 -9.86
C LYS A 86 7.51 -7.06 -9.64
N VAL A 87 7.08 -7.12 -8.38
CA VAL A 87 5.69 -7.38 -8.00
C VAL A 87 4.76 -6.29 -8.53
N ARG A 88 5.14 -5.01 -8.40
CA ARG A 88 4.36 -3.87 -8.90
C ARG A 88 4.12 -3.98 -10.40
N ARG A 89 5.17 -4.26 -11.18
CA ARG A 89 5.06 -4.42 -12.63
C ARG A 89 4.17 -5.58 -13.01
N ALA A 90 4.39 -6.76 -12.43
CA ALA A 90 3.58 -7.94 -12.67
C ALA A 90 2.09 -7.71 -12.33
N ALA A 91 1.82 -7.11 -11.18
CA ALA A 91 0.46 -6.79 -10.76
C ALA A 91 -0.21 -5.77 -11.71
N ARG A 92 0.50 -4.73 -12.15
CA ARG A 92 -0.03 -3.77 -13.14
C ARG A 92 -0.31 -4.39 -14.51
N GLU A 93 0.50 -5.35 -14.93
CA GLU A 93 0.36 -6.02 -16.22
C GLU A 93 -0.78 -7.05 -16.21
N GLN A 94 -0.99 -7.73 -15.09
CA GLN A 94 -1.93 -8.86 -14.99
C GLN A 94 -3.28 -8.50 -14.38
N LEU A 95 -3.36 -7.41 -13.59
CA LEU A 95 -4.56 -6.99 -12.88
C LEU A 95 -4.97 -5.58 -13.34
N ASP A 96 -6.03 -5.50 -14.14
CA ASP A 96 -6.67 -4.22 -14.46
C ASP A 96 -7.55 -3.80 -13.28
N VAL A 97 -7.07 -2.82 -12.52
CA VAL A 97 -7.76 -2.23 -11.37
C VAL A 97 -8.01 -0.75 -11.63
N VAL A 98 -9.24 -0.31 -11.42
CA VAL A 98 -9.69 1.06 -11.69
C VAL A 98 -10.58 1.50 -10.54
N HIS A 99 -10.41 2.73 -10.06
CA HIS A 99 -11.24 3.26 -8.99
C HIS A 99 -12.68 3.44 -9.49
N PRO A 100 -13.71 3.03 -8.72
CA PRO A 100 -15.10 3.03 -9.20
C PRO A 100 -15.68 4.42 -9.51
N GLU A 101 -15.11 5.47 -8.92
CA GLU A 101 -15.53 6.87 -9.12
C GLU A 101 -14.53 7.72 -9.94
N PHE A 102 -13.30 7.23 -10.15
CA PHE A 102 -12.20 8.02 -10.70
C PHE A 102 -11.41 7.21 -11.73
N ASP A 103 -11.82 7.21 -12.99
CA ASP A 103 -11.21 6.40 -14.06
C ASP A 103 -9.71 6.67 -14.28
N ASN A 104 -9.24 7.88 -13.91
CA ASN A 104 -7.83 8.26 -13.96
C ASN A 104 -6.99 7.62 -12.84
N VAL A 105 -7.63 7.13 -11.77
CA VAL A 105 -6.98 6.41 -10.67
C VAL A 105 -7.04 4.93 -10.99
N ARG A 106 -5.96 4.41 -11.58
CA ARG A 106 -5.90 3.03 -12.06
C ARG A 106 -4.51 2.40 -11.99
N GLY A 107 -4.51 1.07 -11.89
CA GLY A 107 -3.33 0.22 -11.81
C GLY A 107 -2.62 0.33 -10.45
N VAL A 108 -2.00 -0.77 -10.04
CA VAL A 108 -1.22 -0.84 -8.80
C VAL A 108 -0.10 0.19 -8.81
N SER A 109 -0.04 1.01 -7.77
CA SER A 109 0.91 2.12 -7.67
C SER A 109 2.10 1.79 -6.77
N ILE A 110 1.90 0.97 -5.75
CA ILE A 110 2.91 0.63 -4.75
C ILE A 110 2.68 -0.79 -4.23
N VAL A 111 3.74 -1.41 -3.71
CA VAL A 111 3.68 -2.74 -3.11
C VAL A 111 3.88 -2.59 -1.61
N GLN A 112 3.06 -3.25 -0.80
CA GLN A 112 3.25 -3.35 0.63
C GLN A 112 3.67 -4.77 0.99
N PHE A 113 4.85 -4.90 1.60
CA PHE A 113 5.30 -6.14 2.22
C PHE A 113 4.78 -6.21 3.65
N ALA A 114 3.98 -7.22 3.97
CA ALA A 114 3.43 -7.43 5.29
C ALA A 114 4.11 -8.62 5.98
N MET A 115 4.40 -8.46 7.28
CA MET A 115 4.68 -9.60 8.17
C MET A 115 3.35 -10.16 8.71
N PRO A 116 3.30 -11.45 9.11
CA PRO A 116 2.08 -12.07 9.63
C PRO A 116 1.55 -11.34 10.86
N PHE A 117 0.23 -11.12 10.89
CA PHE A 117 -0.45 -10.53 12.04
C PHE A 117 -0.20 -11.33 13.32
N GLN A 118 0.33 -10.68 14.35
CA GLN A 118 0.74 -11.34 15.60
C GLN A 118 -0.37 -11.39 16.67
N GLY A 119 -1.56 -10.86 16.37
CA GLY A 119 -2.68 -10.74 17.30
C GLY A 119 -2.84 -9.33 17.89
N PRO A 120 -3.99 -9.04 18.54
CA PRO A 120 -4.28 -7.73 19.10
C PRO A 120 -3.21 -7.27 20.11
N GLY A 121 -2.85 -5.98 20.07
CA GLY A 121 -1.87 -5.39 20.98
C GLY A 121 -0.42 -5.79 20.72
N LYS A 122 -0.15 -6.67 19.75
CA LYS A 122 1.22 -7.01 19.33
C LYS A 122 1.63 -6.23 18.09
N VAL A 123 2.88 -5.77 18.10
CA VAL A 123 3.46 -5.07 16.95
C VAL A 123 3.68 -6.07 15.82
N THR A 124 3.14 -5.73 14.66
CA THR A 124 3.45 -6.39 13.38
C THR A 124 4.12 -5.35 12.47
N ARG A 125 5.03 -5.77 11.60
CA ARG A 125 5.76 -4.87 10.70
C ARG A 125 5.22 -4.98 9.28
N ASN A 126 5.26 -3.87 8.57
CA ASN A 126 5.11 -3.82 7.13
C ASN A 126 6.01 -2.71 6.58
N THR A 127 6.25 -2.73 5.28
CA THR A 127 6.90 -1.63 4.56
C THR A 127 6.34 -1.53 3.16
N CYS A 128 6.45 -0.36 2.57
CA CYS A 128 6.20 -0.14 1.14
C CYS A 128 7.50 0.26 0.43
#